data_AF-A0A0G1I1J0-F1
#
_entry.id   AF-A0A0G1I1J0-F1
#
_cell.length_a   1.000
_cell.length_b   1.000
_cell.length_c   1.000
_cell.angle_alpha   90.00
_cell.angle_beta   90.00
_cell.angle_gamma   90.00
#
_symmetry.space_group_name_H-M   'P 1'
#
loop_
_entity.id
_entity.type
_entity.pdbx_description
1 polymer ?
#
loop_
_entity_poly.entity_id
_entity_poly.type
_entity_poly.pdbx_seq_one_letter_code
_entity_poly.pdbx_strand_id
1 'polypeptide(L)'
;MDSFQKSEDIHARVAAEINGISISDVTKAQRRDAKAVNFGLIYGVSPYGLSANTEMSVIEASEYIKKYFDLHPGIKKYMKEIVAYAQQHGYVETLFGRRREIPELQSGIMAVRNAAQRAAINMPIQGTAADMLKLAMVEIAKYLPKISPKSKLLLQVHDELVLEVPKKDAKKVGKLVKTAMENVYKLDAPIIANAAAGPSWGTTVGIKI
;
A
#
# COMPACT_ATOMS: atom_id res chain seq x y z
N MET A 1 8.73 3.90 11.33
CA MET A 1 9.31 2.54 11.32
C MET A 1 8.84 1.74 12.51
N ASP A 2 8.96 2.29 13.72
CA ASP A 2 8.54 1.63 14.97
C ASP A 2 7.13 1.03 14.94
N SER A 3 6.13 1.76 14.43
CA SER A 3 4.76 1.24 14.35
C SER A 3 4.61 0.04 13.40
N PHE A 4 5.39 -0.03 12.32
CA PHE A 4 5.42 -1.22 11.46
C PHE A 4 6.07 -2.41 12.16
N GLN A 5 7.16 -2.17 12.89
CA GLN A 5 7.87 -3.24 13.62
C GLN A 5 7.07 -3.78 14.82
N LYS A 6 6.26 -2.91 15.45
CA LYS A 6 5.36 -3.26 16.56
C LYS A 6 4.00 -3.79 16.09
N SER A 7 3.77 -3.91 14.78
CA SER A 7 2.47 -4.30 14.19
C SER A 7 1.29 -3.45 14.72
N GLU A 8 1.54 -2.16 14.96
CA GLU A 8 0.50 -1.22 15.39
C GLU A 8 -0.41 -0.84 14.23
N ASP A 9 -1.66 -0.50 14.54
CA ASP A 9 -2.55 0.12 13.55
C ASP A 9 -2.04 1.52 13.21
N ILE A 10 -1.41 1.65 12.05
CA ILE A 10 -0.77 2.90 11.59
C ILE A 10 -1.80 4.02 11.43
N HIS A 11 -3.04 3.71 11.02
CA HIS A 11 -4.07 4.73 10.88
C HIS A 11 -4.51 5.25 12.24
N ALA A 12 -4.67 4.36 13.23
CA ALA A 12 -4.96 4.76 14.59
C ALA A 12 -3.78 5.52 15.22
N ARG A 13 -2.53 5.10 14.97
CA ARG A 13 -1.32 5.81 15.43
C ARG A 13 -1.27 7.24 14.89
N VAL A 14 -1.43 7.42 13.58
CA VAL A 14 -1.45 8.76 12.96
C VAL A 14 -2.59 9.60 13.52
N ALA A 15 -3.78 9.02 13.67
CA ALA A 15 -4.91 9.71 14.30
C ALA A 15 -4.59 10.16 15.73
N ALA A 16 -3.98 9.29 16.53
CA ALA A 16 -3.58 9.58 17.90
C ALA A 16 -2.57 10.73 17.97
N GLU A 17 -1.53 10.68 17.13
CA GLU A 17 -0.47 11.71 17.08
C GLU A 17 -1.01 13.08 16.66
N ILE A 18 -1.89 13.12 15.65
CA ILE A 18 -2.46 14.39 15.15
C ILE A 18 -3.45 15.01 16.13
N ASN A 19 -4.20 14.18 16.86
CA ASN A 19 -5.16 14.64 17.88
C ASN A 19 -4.52 14.83 19.26
N GLY A 20 -3.27 14.39 19.48
CA GLY A 20 -2.59 14.47 20.77
C GLY A 20 -3.20 13.57 21.85
N ILE A 21 -3.77 12.42 21.47
CA ILE A 21 -4.46 11.48 22.37
C ILE A 21 -3.77 10.10 22.38
N SER A 22 -4.16 9.22 23.31
CA SER A 22 -3.71 7.82 23.28
C SER A 22 -4.36 7.07 22.11
N ILE A 23 -3.67 6.04 21.58
CA ILE A 23 -4.22 5.17 20.53
C ILE A 23 -5.50 4.45 20.96
N SER A 24 -5.66 4.19 22.27
CA SER A 24 -6.87 3.61 22.86
C SER A 24 -8.09 4.52 22.75
N ASP A 25 -7.86 5.83 22.66
CA ASP A 25 -8.91 6.86 22.71
C ASP A 25 -9.31 7.30 21.31
N VAL A 26 -8.68 6.73 20.28
CA VAL A 26 -8.98 7.02 18.87
C VAL A 26 -10.34 6.46 18.50
N THR A 27 -11.24 7.37 18.11
CA THR A 27 -12.56 7.01 17.62
C THR A 27 -12.50 6.38 16.21
N LYS A 28 -13.55 5.63 15.84
CA LYS A 28 -13.67 5.07 14.49
C LYS A 28 -13.65 6.15 13.40
N ALA A 29 -14.25 7.32 13.67
CA ALA A 29 -14.26 8.46 12.75
C ALA A 29 -12.84 9.01 12.54
N GLN A 30 -12.12 9.30 13.63
CA GLN A 30 -10.72 9.76 13.55
C GLN A 30 -9.81 8.76 12.81
N ARG A 31 -9.99 7.45 13.05
CA ARG A 31 -9.25 6.41 12.32
C ARG A 31 -9.58 6.40 10.83
N ARG A 32 -10.86 6.55 10.47
CA ARG A 32 -11.32 6.62 9.08
C ARG A 32 -10.73 7.84 8.38
N ASP A 33 -10.73 8.99 9.02
CA ASP A 33 -10.22 10.23 8.45
C ASP A 33 -8.69 10.15 8.30
N ALA A 34 -7.97 9.67 9.31
CA ALA A 34 -6.53 9.38 9.22
C ALA A 34 -6.19 8.37 8.10
N LYS A 35 -7.04 7.37 7.88
CA LYS A 35 -6.91 6.45 6.75
C LYS A 35 -7.07 7.18 5.41
N ALA A 36 -8.10 8.00 5.27
CA ALA A 36 -8.34 8.79 4.06
C ALA A 36 -7.16 9.73 3.79
N VAL A 37 -6.60 10.35 4.83
CA VAL A 37 -5.41 11.20 4.74
C VAL A 37 -4.17 10.41 4.34
N ASN A 38 -3.86 9.30 5.02
CA ASN A 38 -2.67 8.49 4.74
C ASN A 38 -2.65 8.04 3.27
N PHE A 39 -3.77 7.55 2.77
CA PHE A 39 -3.87 7.19 1.36
C PHE A 39 -3.86 8.43 0.48
N GLY A 40 -4.73 9.41 0.73
CA GLY A 40 -4.87 10.61 -0.09
C GLY A 40 -3.57 11.42 -0.25
N LEU A 41 -2.78 11.55 0.81
CA LEU A 41 -1.53 12.31 0.77
C LEU A 41 -0.44 11.65 -0.07
N ILE A 42 -0.32 10.32 0.00
CA ILE A 42 0.57 9.57 -0.91
C ILE A 42 0.12 9.82 -2.36
N TYR A 43 -1.19 9.94 -2.60
CA TYR A 43 -1.76 10.25 -3.90
C TYR A 43 -1.73 11.74 -4.28
N GLY A 44 -1.17 12.63 -3.45
CA GLY A 44 -1.09 14.08 -3.73
C GLY A 44 -2.45 14.78 -3.77
N VAL A 45 -3.39 14.32 -2.93
CA VAL A 45 -4.71 14.95 -2.75
C VAL A 45 -4.55 16.34 -2.12
N SER A 46 -5.27 17.32 -2.67
CA SER A 46 -5.32 18.68 -2.12
C SER A 46 -6.22 18.75 -0.87
N PRO A 47 -6.10 19.80 -0.03
CA PRO A 47 -7.04 20.01 1.09
C PRO A 47 -8.52 19.94 0.66
N TYR A 48 -8.84 20.47 -0.53
CA TYR A 48 -10.18 20.39 -1.12
C TYR A 48 -10.60 18.94 -1.45
N GLY A 49 -9.70 18.16 -2.06
CA GLY A 49 -9.99 16.75 -2.34
C GLY A 49 -10.11 15.92 -1.07
N LEU A 50 -9.42 16.30 0.00
CA LEU A 50 -9.53 15.64 1.29
C LEU A 50 -10.86 15.96 1.98
N SER A 51 -11.27 17.23 1.99
CA SER A 51 -12.59 17.63 2.54
C SER A 51 -13.76 16.99 1.79
N ALA A 52 -13.60 16.67 0.50
CA ALA A 52 -14.65 15.99 -0.26
C ALA A 52 -14.84 14.51 0.13
N ASN A 53 -13.82 13.89 0.75
CA ASN A 53 -13.82 12.47 1.12
C ASN A 53 -13.86 12.25 2.64
N THR A 54 -13.92 13.34 3.42
CA THR A 54 -13.95 13.32 4.89
C THR A 54 -15.04 14.27 5.38
N GLU A 55 -15.32 14.26 6.67
CA GLU A 55 -16.27 15.23 7.28
C GLU A 55 -15.59 16.56 7.63
N MET A 56 -14.33 16.74 7.24
CA MET A 56 -13.53 17.93 7.53
C MET A 56 -13.86 19.08 6.59
N SER A 57 -13.86 20.31 7.11
CA SER A 57 -13.79 21.51 6.28
C SER A 57 -12.45 21.60 5.56
N VAL A 58 -12.38 22.42 4.50
CA VAL A 58 -11.12 22.66 3.75
C VAL A 58 -10.01 23.21 4.66
N ILE A 59 -10.37 24.03 5.65
CA ILE A 59 -9.41 24.62 6.60
C ILE A 59 -8.86 23.52 7.51
N GLU A 60 -9.72 22.71 8.12
CA GLU A 60 -9.30 21.61 8.98
C GLU A 60 -8.47 20.58 8.21
N ALA A 61 -8.87 20.25 6.98
CA ALA A 61 -8.10 19.39 6.08
C ALA A 61 -6.69 19.95 5.82
N SER A 62 -6.57 21.26 5.58
CA SER A 62 -5.28 21.93 5.37
C SER A 62 -4.39 21.85 6.61
N GLU A 63 -4.94 22.14 7.79
CA GLU A 63 -4.22 22.06 9.07
C GLU A 63 -3.77 20.62 9.39
N TYR A 64 -4.63 19.65 9.11
CA TYR A 64 -4.33 18.24 9.30
C TYR A 64 -3.18 17.78 8.41
N ILE A 65 -3.21 18.14 7.13
CA ILE A 65 -2.13 17.84 6.18
C ILE A 65 -0.81 18.46 6.65
N LYS A 66 -0.86 19.70 7.16
CA LYS A 66 0.32 20.36 7.72
C LYS A 66 0.88 19.59 8.92
N LYS A 67 0.05 19.30 9.92
CA LYS A 67 0.44 18.51 11.11
C LYS A 67 1.00 17.14 10.73
N TYR A 68 0.38 16.46 9.77
CA TYR A 68 0.85 15.17 9.26
C TYR A 68 2.29 15.26 8.72
N PHE A 69 2.58 16.25 7.88
CA PHE A 69 3.93 16.42 7.34
C PHE A 69 4.95 16.89 8.37
N ASP A 70 4.52 17.63 9.40
CA ASP A 70 5.38 18.04 10.51
C ASP A 70 5.77 16.81 11.37
N LEU A 71 4.83 15.87 11.56
CA LEU A 71 5.07 14.59 12.26
C LEU A 71 5.85 13.58 11.40
N HIS A 72 5.70 13.63 10.08
CA HIS A 72 6.32 12.68 9.14
C HIS A 72 7.13 13.40 8.04
N PRO A 73 8.20 14.12 8.39
CA PRO A 73 8.97 14.92 7.44
C PRO A 73 9.63 14.09 6.33
N GLY A 74 9.93 12.81 6.60
CA GLY A 74 10.47 11.88 5.61
C GLY A 74 9.54 11.65 4.41
N ILE A 75 8.22 11.66 4.63
CA ILE A 75 7.23 11.49 3.55
C ILE A 75 7.24 12.72 2.65
N LYS A 76 7.20 13.92 3.23
CA LYS A 76 7.28 15.18 2.49
C LYS A 76 8.58 15.29 1.68
N LYS A 77 9.69 14.87 2.29
CA LYS A 77 11.01 14.81 1.64
C LYS A 77 10.97 13.89 0.42
N TYR A 78 10.52 12.64 0.60
CA TYR A 78 10.39 11.67 -0.49
C TYR A 78 9.55 12.20 -1.65
N MET A 79 8.36 12.75 -1.37
CA MET A 79 7.46 13.29 -2.41
C MET A 79 8.12 14.41 -3.23
N LYS A 80 8.90 15.29 -2.57
CA LYS A 80 9.62 16.36 -3.26
C LYS A 80 10.76 15.81 -4.12
N GLU A 81 11.53 14.88 -3.57
CA GLU A 81 12.70 14.30 -4.25
C GLU A 81 12.31 13.48 -5.47
N ILE A 82 11.27 12.65 -5.39
CA ILE A 82 10.84 11.82 -6.52
C ILE A 82 10.28 12.66 -7.68
N VAL A 83 9.56 13.75 -7.38
CA VAL A 83 9.07 14.68 -8.40
C VAL A 83 10.24 15.41 -9.06
N ALA A 84 11.22 15.89 -8.28
CA ALA A 84 12.41 16.55 -8.81
C ALA A 84 13.23 15.58 -9.69
N TYR A 85 13.40 14.34 -9.25
CA TYR A 85 14.05 13.28 -10.02
C TYR A 85 13.34 13.07 -11.36
N ALA A 86 12.01 12.92 -11.34
CA ALA A 86 11.22 12.70 -12.54
C ALA A 86 11.25 13.89 -13.51
N GLN A 87 11.29 15.12 -13.00
CA GLN A 87 11.44 16.33 -13.83
C GLN A 87 12.81 16.40 -14.52
N GLN A 88 13.87 15.95 -13.83
CA GLN A 88 15.23 15.97 -14.36
C GLN A 88 15.49 14.82 -15.35
N HIS A 89 15.00 13.61 -15.04
CA HIS A 89 15.34 12.40 -15.81
C HIS A 89 14.26 11.99 -16.81
N GLY A 90 13.02 12.48 -16.67
CA GLY A 90 11.89 12.13 -17.52
C GLY A 90 11.15 10.86 -17.11
N TYR A 91 11.63 10.12 -16.09
CA TYR A 91 11.03 8.87 -15.63
C TYR A 91 11.15 8.68 -14.12
N VAL A 92 10.44 7.67 -13.60
CA VAL A 92 10.60 7.12 -12.24
C VAL A 92 10.81 5.61 -12.30
N GLU A 93 11.38 5.04 -11.24
CA GLU A 93 11.73 3.61 -11.15
C GLU A 93 11.08 2.94 -9.93
N THR A 94 10.74 1.65 -10.08
CA THR A 94 10.47 0.79 -8.92
C THR A 94 11.77 0.39 -8.24
N LEU A 95 11.68 -0.19 -7.04
CA LEU A 95 12.85 -0.72 -6.32
C LEU A 95 13.67 -1.74 -7.13
N PHE A 96 13.03 -2.42 -8.09
CA PHE A 96 13.65 -3.42 -8.96
C PHE A 96 14.14 -2.83 -10.30
N GLY A 97 14.14 -1.50 -10.44
CA GLY A 97 14.66 -0.79 -11.62
C GLY A 97 13.71 -0.76 -12.82
N ARG A 98 12.45 -1.18 -12.68
CA ARG A 98 11.46 -0.99 -13.75
C ARG A 98 11.11 0.48 -13.87
N ARG A 99 11.25 1.03 -15.08
CA ARG A 99 10.95 2.44 -15.40
C ARG A 99 9.52 2.68 -15.86
N ARG A 100 9.04 3.89 -15.61
CA ARG A 100 7.89 4.52 -16.29
C ARG A 100 8.29 5.93 -16.67
N GLU A 101 8.27 6.20 -17.95
CA GLU A 101 8.40 7.54 -18.51
C GLU A 101 7.20 8.40 -18.09
N ILE A 102 7.45 9.66 -17.76
CA ILE A 102 6.44 10.66 -17.38
C ILE A 102 6.71 11.97 -18.15
N PRO A 103 6.62 11.96 -19.49
CA PRO A 103 6.83 13.14 -20.31
C PRO A 103 5.83 14.27 -19.98
N GLU A 104 4.68 13.94 -19.40
CA GLU A 104 3.61 14.88 -19.03
C GLU A 104 4.07 15.93 -17.99
N LEU A 105 5.19 15.68 -17.28
CA LEU A 105 5.80 16.66 -16.37
C LEU A 105 6.31 17.92 -17.09
N GLN A 106 6.58 17.83 -18.39
CA GLN A 106 7.00 18.98 -19.21
C GLN A 106 5.82 19.73 -19.84
N SER A 107 4.57 19.27 -19.61
CA SER A 107 3.40 19.91 -20.19
C SER A 107 3.21 21.34 -19.70
N GLY A 108 2.93 22.26 -20.62
CA GLY A 108 2.51 23.63 -20.31
C GLY A 108 1.17 23.67 -19.55
N ILE A 109 0.34 22.61 -19.64
CA ILE A 109 -0.97 22.54 -19.00
C ILE A 109 -0.80 22.14 -17.53
N MET A 110 -1.15 23.04 -16.62
CA MET A 110 -1.01 22.83 -15.17
C MET A 110 -1.74 21.57 -14.67
N ALA A 111 -2.95 21.29 -15.17
CA ALA A 111 -3.70 20.09 -14.77
C ALA A 111 -2.99 18.79 -15.15
N VAL A 112 -2.39 18.73 -16.35
CA VAL A 112 -1.62 17.58 -16.84
C VAL A 112 -0.37 17.40 -15.99
N ARG A 113 0.35 18.49 -15.73
CA ARG A 113 1.56 18.47 -14.88
C ARG A 113 1.27 17.99 -13.46
N ASN A 114 0.18 18.45 -12.85
CA ASN A 114 -0.24 18.03 -11.52
C ASN A 114 -0.61 16.54 -11.48
N ALA A 115 -1.27 16.02 -12.52
CA ALA A 115 -1.55 14.60 -12.65
C ALA A 115 -0.26 13.77 -12.80
N ALA A 116 0.69 14.28 -13.58
CA ALA A 116 2.01 13.68 -13.79
C ALA A 116 2.83 13.60 -12.49
N GLN A 117 2.81 14.66 -11.67
CA GLN A 117 3.45 14.67 -10.35
C GLN A 117 2.86 13.61 -9.42
N ARG A 118 1.52 13.48 -9.38
CA ARG A 118 0.87 12.40 -8.62
C ARG A 118 1.29 11.03 -9.16
N ALA A 119 1.33 10.85 -10.47
CA ALA A 119 1.78 9.59 -11.07
C ALA A 119 3.23 9.25 -10.71
N ALA A 120 4.13 10.24 -10.68
CA ALA A 120 5.53 10.09 -10.31
C ALA A 120 5.72 9.64 -8.87
N ILE A 121 4.91 10.16 -7.93
CA ILE A 121 4.97 9.76 -6.51
C ILE A 121 4.46 8.32 -6.33
N ASN A 122 3.36 7.98 -6.99
CA ASN A 122 2.66 6.72 -6.78
C ASN A 122 3.28 5.53 -7.49
N MET A 123 3.83 5.74 -8.69
CA MET A 123 4.33 4.66 -9.53
C MET A 123 5.40 3.84 -8.79
N PRO A 124 6.44 4.41 -8.18
CA PRO A 124 7.46 3.61 -7.48
C PRO A 124 6.87 2.74 -6.38
N ILE A 125 5.89 3.27 -5.62
CA ILE A 125 5.26 2.57 -4.50
C ILE A 125 4.41 1.40 -5.00
N GLN A 126 3.42 1.68 -5.86
CA GLN A 126 2.51 0.64 -6.37
C GLN A 126 3.23 -0.33 -7.31
N GLY A 127 4.17 0.17 -8.11
CA GLY A 127 4.99 -0.63 -8.99
C GLY A 127 5.87 -1.61 -8.22
N THR A 128 6.51 -1.16 -7.13
CA THR A 128 7.29 -2.05 -6.26
C THR A 128 6.42 -3.09 -5.58
N ALA A 129 5.23 -2.71 -5.08
CA ALA A 129 4.28 -3.66 -4.52
C ALA A 129 3.86 -4.73 -5.55
N ALA A 130 3.57 -4.31 -6.79
CA ALA A 130 3.25 -5.23 -7.88
C ALA A 130 4.43 -6.13 -8.28
N ASP A 131 5.67 -5.64 -8.17
CA ASP A 131 6.88 -6.44 -8.40
C ASP A 131 7.03 -7.55 -7.38
N MET A 132 6.92 -7.19 -6.10
CA MET A 132 7.00 -8.16 -5.02
C MET A 132 5.91 -9.22 -5.15
N LEU A 133 4.67 -8.82 -5.47
CA LEU A 133 3.58 -9.77 -5.67
C LEU A 133 3.87 -10.72 -6.85
N LYS A 134 4.42 -10.22 -7.96
CA LYS A 134 4.81 -11.05 -9.10
C LYS A 134 5.93 -12.02 -8.76
N LEU A 135 6.93 -11.59 -7.99
CA LEU A 135 7.98 -12.48 -7.47
C LEU A 135 7.38 -13.59 -6.59
N ALA A 136 6.42 -13.24 -5.72
CA ALA A 136 5.68 -14.22 -4.92
C ALA A 136 4.88 -15.19 -5.78
N MET A 137 4.22 -14.72 -6.84
CA MET A 137 3.49 -15.58 -7.78
C MET A 137 4.42 -16.58 -8.49
N VAL A 138 5.62 -16.15 -8.90
CA VAL A 138 6.63 -17.05 -9.51
C VAL A 138 7.08 -18.12 -8.51
N GLU A 139 7.35 -17.72 -7.26
CA GLU A 139 7.73 -18.65 -6.20
C GLU A 139 6.60 -19.65 -5.91
N ILE A 140 5.36 -19.17 -5.78
CA ILE A 140 4.19 -20.03 -5.60
C ILE A 140 4.05 -21.01 -6.77
N ALA A 141 4.15 -20.54 -8.02
CA ALA A 141 4.04 -21.39 -9.21
C ALA A 141 5.10 -22.50 -9.24
N LYS A 142 6.31 -22.24 -8.74
CA LYS A 142 7.41 -23.20 -8.67
C LYS A 142 7.16 -24.35 -7.68
N TYR A 143 6.50 -24.07 -6.55
CA TYR A 143 6.33 -25.05 -5.46
C TYR A 143 4.91 -25.61 -5.33
N LEU A 144 3.90 -24.89 -5.80
CA LEU A 144 2.49 -25.30 -5.67
C LEU A 144 2.24 -26.70 -6.25
N PRO A 145 2.73 -27.07 -7.46
CA PRO A 145 2.50 -28.41 -8.01
C PRO A 145 3.12 -29.54 -7.18
N LYS A 146 4.18 -29.25 -6.42
CA LYS A 146 4.86 -30.23 -5.54
C LYS A 146 4.10 -30.46 -4.24
N ILE A 147 3.36 -29.45 -3.78
CA ILE A 147 2.61 -29.48 -2.51
C ILE A 147 1.16 -29.92 -2.72
N SER A 148 0.50 -29.38 -3.75
CA SER A 148 -0.86 -29.75 -4.14
C SER A 148 -1.02 -29.66 -5.66
N PRO A 149 -0.84 -30.77 -6.40
CA PRO A 149 -0.91 -30.80 -7.86
C PRO A 149 -2.26 -30.36 -8.45
N LYS A 150 -3.33 -30.40 -7.64
CA LYS A 150 -4.68 -30.01 -8.06
C LYS A 150 -5.00 -28.55 -7.75
N SER A 151 -4.13 -27.84 -7.04
CA SER A 151 -4.32 -26.42 -6.73
C SER A 151 -4.00 -25.54 -7.93
N LYS A 152 -4.71 -24.40 -8.02
CA LYS A 152 -4.52 -23.41 -9.08
C LYS A 152 -4.56 -22.00 -8.50
N LEU A 153 -3.63 -21.16 -8.93
CA LEU A 153 -3.77 -19.71 -8.77
C LEU A 153 -4.77 -19.22 -9.81
N LEU A 154 -5.88 -18.63 -9.34
CA LEU A 154 -6.97 -18.20 -10.21
C LEU A 154 -6.88 -16.73 -10.57
N LEU A 155 -6.74 -15.87 -9.56
CA LEU A 155 -6.83 -14.42 -9.71
C LEU A 155 -5.79 -13.73 -8.85
N GLN A 156 -5.40 -12.55 -9.31
CA GLN A 156 -4.69 -11.55 -8.53
C GLN A 156 -5.56 -10.30 -8.50
N VAL A 157 -5.92 -9.84 -7.30
CA VAL A 157 -6.80 -8.70 -7.08
C VAL A 157 -6.05 -7.71 -6.20
N HIS A 158 -5.42 -6.72 -6.82
CA HIS A 158 -4.51 -5.80 -6.13
C HIS A 158 -3.41 -6.54 -5.36
N ASP A 159 -3.47 -6.57 -4.03
CA ASP A 159 -2.54 -7.22 -3.11
C ASP A 159 -2.98 -8.64 -2.68
N GLU A 160 -4.11 -9.14 -3.20
CA GLU A 160 -4.67 -10.45 -2.90
C GLU A 160 -4.38 -11.48 -4.01
N LEU A 161 -4.07 -12.72 -3.61
CA LEU A 161 -4.00 -13.89 -4.48
C LEU A 161 -5.12 -14.86 -4.14
N VAL A 162 -5.96 -15.20 -5.12
CA VAL A 162 -7.08 -16.13 -4.97
C VAL A 162 -6.69 -17.47 -5.59
N LEU A 163 -6.75 -18.54 -4.79
CA LEU A 163 -6.40 -19.89 -5.21
C LEU A 163 -7.59 -20.84 -5.03
N GLU A 164 -7.76 -21.75 -5.99
CA GLU A 164 -8.57 -22.95 -5.82
C GLU A 164 -7.69 -24.07 -5.27
N VAL A 165 -8.10 -24.68 -4.16
CA VAL A 165 -7.27 -25.63 -3.41
C VAL A 165 -8.14 -26.78 -2.89
N PRO A 166 -7.70 -28.05 -3.03
CA PRO A 166 -8.35 -29.16 -2.33
C PRO A 166 -8.42 -28.89 -0.83
N LYS A 167 -9.58 -29.08 -0.20
CA LYS A 167 -9.79 -28.78 1.23
C LYS A 167 -8.71 -29.33 2.16
N LYS A 168 -8.19 -30.53 1.86
CA LYS A 168 -7.13 -31.20 2.63
C LYS A 168 -5.76 -30.48 2.58
N ASP A 169 -5.51 -29.69 1.54
CA ASP A 169 -4.23 -29.03 1.29
C ASP A 169 -4.25 -27.54 1.67
N ALA A 170 -5.42 -26.99 2.03
CA ALA A 170 -5.63 -25.56 2.29
C ALA A 170 -4.60 -24.95 3.26
N LYS A 171 -4.28 -25.63 4.38
CA LYS A 171 -3.27 -25.14 5.32
C LYS A 171 -1.85 -25.15 4.74
N LYS A 172 -1.48 -26.20 4.00
CA LYS A 172 -0.14 -26.33 3.40
C LYS A 172 0.07 -25.29 2.30
N VAL A 173 -0.93 -25.13 1.43
CA VAL A 173 -0.91 -24.13 0.36
C VAL A 173 -0.94 -22.72 0.95
N GLY A 174 -1.79 -22.46 1.95
CA GLY A 174 -1.81 -21.17 2.64
C GLY A 174 -0.44 -20.83 3.25
N LYS A 175 0.28 -21.81 3.82
CA LYS A 175 1.65 -21.62 4.32
C LYS A 175 2.63 -21.25 3.22
N LEU A 176 2.60 -21.95 2.09
CA LEU A 176 3.42 -21.62 0.93
C LEU A 176 3.17 -20.18 0.48
N VAL A 177 1.90 -19.83 0.25
CA VAL A 177 1.51 -18.51 -0.26
C VAL A 177 1.93 -17.40 0.71
N LYS A 178 1.61 -17.55 2.00
CA LYS A 178 2.01 -16.60 3.04
C LYS A 178 3.53 -16.42 3.07
N THR A 179 4.28 -17.53 3.09
CA THR A 179 5.75 -17.49 3.13
C THR A 179 6.33 -16.78 1.90
N ALA A 180 5.81 -17.07 0.71
CA ALA A 180 6.25 -16.43 -0.52
C ALA A 180 5.97 -14.92 -0.48
N MET A 181 4.74 -14.50 -0.13
CA MET A 181 4.36 -13.08 -0.07
C MET A 181 5.18 -12.28 0.96
N GLU A 182 5.54 -12.89 2.10
CA GLU A 182 6.28 -12.21 3.16
C GLU A 182 7.81 -12.15 2.91
N ASN A 183 8.37 -13.09 2.13
CA ASN A 183 9.83 -13.30 2.10
C ASN A 183 10.51 -13.15 0.73
N VAL A 184 9.77 -12.87 -0.35
CA VAL A 184 10.38 -12.66 -1.69
C VAL A 184 11.34 -11.49 -1.77
N TYR A 185 11.21 -10.52 -0.87
CA TYR A 185 12.14 -9.41 -0.73
C TYR A 185 12.12 -8.88 0.69
N LYS A 186 13.29 -8.62 1.27
CA LYS A 186 13.43 -8.10 2.63
C LYS A 186 13.44 -6.57 2.62
N LEU A 187 12.37 -5.97 3.14
CA LEU A 187 12.28 -4.54 3.42
C LEU A 187 12.66 -4.26 4.88
N ASP A 188 12.94 -2.99 5.20
CA ASP A 188 13.18 -2.57 6.58
C ASP A 188 11.94 -2.70 7.47
N ALA A 189 10.75 -2.61 6.86
CA ALA A 189 9.47 -2.90 7.49
C ALA A 189 9.01 -4.32 7.12
N PRO A 190 8.48 -5.11 8.08
CA PRO A 190 7.99 -6.45 7.78
C PRO A 190 6.78 -6.40 6.84
N ILE A 191 6.75 -7.30 5.86
CA ILE A 191 5.56 -7.58 5.07
C ILE A 191 4.78 -8.69 5.77
N ILE A 192 3.49 -8.45 6.01
CA ILE A 192 2.60 -9.37 6.71
C ILE A 192 1.49 -9.78 5.76
N ALA A 193 1.32 -11.08 5.55
CA ALA A 193 0.25 -11.63 4.74
C ALA A 193 -0.74 -12.41 5.61
N ASN A 194 -2.03 -12.20 5.34
CA ASN A 194 -3.12 -12.95 5.97
C ASN A 194 -3.63 -14.02 5.00
N ALA A 195 -3.96 -15.19 5.55
CA ALA A 195 -4.49 -16.30 4.79
C ALA A 195 -5.87 -16.69 5.31
N ALA A 196 -6.83 -16.82 4.40
CA ALA A 196 -8.18 -17.27 4.68
C ALA A 196 -8.59 -18.36 3.69
N ALA A 197 -9.47 -19.27 4.11
CA ALA A 197 -9.98 -20.34 3.25
C ALA A 197 -11.47 -20.60 3.52
N GLY A 198 -12.20 -20.99 2.49
CA GLY A 198 -13.65 -21.24 2.56
C GLY A 198 -14.18 -21.89 1.28
N PRO A 199 -15.46 -22.31 1.27
CA PRO A 199 -16.09 -22.90 0.09
C PRO A 199 -16.35 -21.88 -1.03
N SER A 200 -16.40 -20.59 -0.70
CA SER A 200 -16.47 -19.49 -1.67
C SER A 200 -15.64 -18.31 -1.19
N TRP A 201 -15.30 -17.40 -2.12
CA TRP A 201 -14.48 -16.22 -1.81
C TRP A 201 -15.09 -15.33 -0.71
N GLY A 202 -16.42 -15.15 -0.72
CA GLY A 202 -17.13 -14.35 0.29
C GLY A 202 -17.33 -15.03 1.64
N THR A 203 -16.95 -16.31 1.79
CA THR A 203 -17.17 -17.09 3.04
C THR A 203 -15.87 -17.62 3.63
N THR A 204 -14.72 -17.10 3.20
CA THR A 204 -13.42 -17.52 3.73
C THR A 204 -13.28 -17.13 5.20
N VAL A 205 -12.70 -18.01 6.00
CA VAL A 205 -12.33 -17.74 7.39
C VAL A 205 -10.81 -17.81 7.54
N GLY A 206 -10.26 -16.96 8.42
CA GLY A 206 -8.83 -16.92 8.68
C GLY A 206 -8.32 -18.30 9.12
N ILE A 207 -7.24 -18.76 8.49
CA ILE A 207 -6.59 -20.03 8.84
C ILE A 207 -5.31 -19.74 9.62
N LYS A 208 -5.14 -20.41 10.77
CA LYS A 208 -3.91 -20.32 11.57
C LYS A 208 -2.81 -21.13 10.90
N ILE A 209 -1.71 -20.46 10.56
CA ILE A 209 -0.52 -20.99 9.87
C ILE A 209 0.74 -20.45 10.54
#